data_AF-E7A0I0-F1
#
_entry.id   AF-E7A0I0-F1
#
_cell.length_a   1.000
_cell.length_b   1.000
_cell.length_c   1.000
_cell.angle_alpha   90.00
_cell.angle_beta   90.00
_cell.angle_gamma   90.00
#
_symmetry.space_group_name_H-M   'P 1'
#
loop_
_entity.id
_entity.type
_entity.pdbx_description
1 polymer ?
#
loop_
_entity_poly.entity_id
_entity_poly.type
_entity_poly.pdbx_seq_one_letter_code
_entity_poly.pdbx_strand_id
1 'polypeptide(L)'
;MPPSTLDNSAVDYSVYLVTGRELLPPGVDYYASLELCLSQHNVSVVQIREKDAETNEFLDIARRSLEICDRYGVPMLINDNLSVCLSLPERVGLHIGQEDIPVAEARRILGDKRLLGISVKTVEQARVAREEGKADYAGVGPCYGTLSKAGITEDKVIGCSGAQRIVAELNRDGARVPCVLIGGLNQKTAARTLFGATSATNAPDGIAVISAIVSRTDSDKAAQELADIVRTYKAGLAASATPTSTHGIASAFALPSPSPHDASHYKTAAANLLAFHRQAAHGPPLIQAITSHVSSTMSANLALAFSASPIMSHEAAEAADLSLALGALVLNIGTISPAARDGMHAAGTAANRNRKPVVLDPVGGGATQFRRDVVRALLDRTQVTLLKGNAAELASIAGRADEVSSRGVDSGSGQLSDPVGMVRALAQKERCLVLLSGKTDYLTDGTTVLTSENGHPLLGAITGSGCALGVTVAAGLAAACNLVRSQGSAAESLGNTLVAHGHVDLLVGALTGLLAMTIASEKAARRDDVKGPGTFIPALQDELAAVSAEDILQFAKINVVSS
;
A
#
# COMPACT_ATOMS: atom_id res chain seq x y z
N MET A 1 -9.45 41.21 -5.95
CA MET A 1 -8.04 41.41 -5.55
C MET A 1 -7.63 40.22 -4.70
N PRO A 2 -6.46 39.62 -4.92
CA PRO A 2 -5.93 38.58 -4.03
C PRO A 2 -5.74 39.13 -2.62
N PRO A 3 -5.86 38.30 -1.56
CA PRO A 3 -5.69 38.76 -0.19
C PRO A 3 -4.24 39.26 0.05
N SER A 4 -4.07 40.22 0.96
CA SER A 4 -2.74 40.76 1.29
C SER A 4 -1.85 39.73 2.01
N THR A 5 -2.46 38.77 2.70
CA THR A 5 -1.81 37.71 3.49
C THR A 5 -2.57 36.39 3.33
N LEU A 6 -1.90 35.26 3.54
CA LEU A 6 -2.50 33.93 3.56
C LEU A 6 -2.91 33.56 4.99
N ASP A 7 -4.01 32.83 5.13
CA ASP A 7 -4.28 32.08 6.35
C ASP A 7 -3.54 30.74 6.26
N ASN A 8 -2.36 30.67 6.89
CA ASN A 8 -1.51 29.48 6.85
C ASN A 8 -2.21 28.23 7.40
N SER A 9 -3.18 28.40 8.30
CA SER A 9 -3.90 27.27 8.91
C SER A 9 -4.94 26.63 7.99
N ALA A 10 -5.35 27.35 6.95
CA ALA A 10 -6.40 26.94 6.01
C ALA A 10 -5.85 26.49 4.64
N VAL A 11 -4.53 26.37 4.48
CA VAL A 11 -3.91 25.98 3.21
C VAL A 11 -4.26 24.53 2.87
N ASP A 12 -4.85 24.30 1.69
CA ASP A 12 -5.08 22.96 1.18
C ASP A 12 -3.83 22.41 0.49
N TYR A 13 -3.22 21.39 1.09
CA TYR A 13 -2.04 20.73 0.56
C TYR A 13 -2.34 19.53 -0.37
N SER A 14 -3.59 19.34 -0.80
CA SER A 14 -4.03 18.19 -1.62
C SER A 14 -3.08 17.85 -2.77
N VAL A 15 -2.89 18.78 -3.71
CA VAL A 15 -2.01 18.61 -4.86
C VAL A 15 -1.10 19.82 -4.95
N TYR A 16 0.13 19.61 -4.51
CA TYR A 16 1.17 20.60 -4.48
C TYR A 16 2.05 20.44 -5.75
N LEU A 17 1.97 21.41 -6.66
CA LEU A 17 2.86 21.48 -7.81
C LEU A 17 4.19 22.17 -7.43
N VAL A 18 5.30 21.50 -7.70
CA VAL A 18 6.64 22.12 -7.72
C VAL A 18 7.05 22.27 -9.18
N THR A 19 7.45 23.47 -9.61
CA THR A 19 7.81 23.72 -11.01
C THR A 19 9.16 23.10 -11.38
N GLY A 20 9.38 22.93 -12.68
CA GLY A 20 10.65 22.47 -13.25
C GLY A 20 10.67 22.73 -14.75
N ARG A 21 11.04 23.94 -15.16
CA ARG A 21 11.06 24.37 -16.57
C ARG A 21 11.90 23.45 -17.45
N GLU A 22 12.96 22.87 -16.89
CA GLU A 22 13.85 21.93 -17.54
C GLU A 22 13.17 20.60 -17.93
N LEU A 23 11.98 20.33 -17.39
CA LEU A 23 11.23 19.09 -17.59
C LEU A 23 10.02 19.26 -18.52
N LEU A 24 9.82 20.46 -19.08
CA LEU A 24 8.72 20.73 -20.01
C LEU A 24 8.91 19.95 -21.32
N PRO A 25 7.81 19.45 -21.93
CA PRO A 25 7.89 18.84 -23.25
C PRO A 25 8.36 19.86 -24.31
N PRO A 26 9.01 19.40 -25.39
CA PRO A 26 9.42 20.28 -26.49
C PRO A 26 8.24 21.10 -27.04
N GLY A 27 8.43 22.41 -27.16
CA GLY A 27 7.43 23.32 -27.72
C GLY A 27 6.33 23.76 -26.74
N VAL A 28 6.36 23.31 -25.49
CA VAL A 28 5.41 23.75 -24.45
C VAL A 28 5.96 25.01 -23.76
N ASP A 29 5.17 26.09 -23.76
CA ASP A 29 5.48 27.28 -22.99
C ASP A 29 5.21 27.08 -21.50
N TYR A 30 6.12 27.57 -20.66
CA TYR A 30 6.04 27.41 -19.20
C TYR A 30 4.78 28.06 -18.61
N TYR A 31 4.49 29.30 -18.99
CA TYR A 31 3.36 30.04 -18.41
C TYR A 31 2.03 29.46 -18.89
N ALA A 32 1.95 29.08 -20.17
CA ALA A 32 0.79 28.37 -20.71
C ALA A 32 0.57 27.02 -20.01
N SER A 33 1.63 26.25 -19.75
CA SER A 33 1.53 24.98 -19.01
C SER A 33 1.10 25.17 -17.55
N LEU A 34 1.62 26.20 -16.89
CA LEU A 34 1.23 26.57 -15.53
C LEU A 34 -0.24 27.00 -15.49
N GLU A 35 -0.68 27.88 -16.38
CA GLU A 35 -2.08 28.29 -16.46
C GLU A 35 -3.01 27.09 -16.76
N LEU A 36 -2.61 26.21 -17.69
CA LEU A 36 -3.38 25.01 -18.03
C LEU A 36 -3.60 24.12 -16.80
N CYS A 37 -2.58 23.85 -15.99
CA CYS A 37 -2.72 22.99 -14.82
C CYS A 37 -3.57 23.61 -13.69
N LEU A 38 -3.63 24.94 -13.60
CA LEU A 38 -4.45 25.64 -12.60
C LEU A 38 -5.91 25.82 -13.05
N SER A 39 -6.18 25.75 -14.36
CA SER A 39 -7.48 26.07 -14.96
C SER A 39 -8.68 25.28 -14.42
N GLN A 40 -8.45 24.06 -13.92
CA GLN A 40 -9.48 23.16 -13.37
C GLN A 40 -9.49 23.12 -11.83
N HIS A 41 -8.70 23.97 -11.15
CA HIS A 41 -8.58 24.01 -9.69
C HIS A 41 -8.17 22.67 -9.05
N ASN A 42 -7.43 21.83 -9.79
CA ASN A 42 -6.91 20.56 -9.31
C ASN A 42 -5.56 20.68 -8.59
N VAL A 43 -4.83 21.76 -8.82
CA VAL A 43 -3.59 22.10 -8.09
C VAL A 43 -3.95 23.10 -7.00
N SER A 44 -3.60 22.78 -5.75
CA SER A 44 -3.98 23.56 -4.58
C SER A 44 -2.85 24.45 -4.04
N VAL A 45 -1.59 24.16 -4.40
CA VAL A 45 -0.41 24.97 -4.05
C VAL A 45 0.60 24.90 -5.19
N VAL A 46 1.30 26.01 -5.46
CA VAL A 46 2.42 26.07 -6.41
C VAL A 46 3.71 26.54 -5.72
N GLN A 47 4.82 25.84 -5.96
CA GLN A 47 6.17 26.31 -5.61
C GLN A 47 6.99 26.52 -6.85
N ILE A 48 7.51 27.73 -7.00
CA ILE A 48 8.41 28.10 -8.09
C ILE A 48 9.83 27.69 -7.71
N ARG A 49 10.42 26.85 -8.55
CA ARG A 49 11.78 26.32 -8.38
C ARG A 49 12.62 26.57 -9.62
N GLU A 50 13.53 27.51 -9.52
CA GLU A 50 14.57 27.78 -10.51
C GLU A 50 15.94 27.52 -9.87
N LYS A 51 16.72 26.59 -10.46
CA LYS A 51 18.06 26.24 -9.94
C LYS A 51 19.19 26.96 -10.65
N ASP A 52 19.02 27.13 -11.96
CA ASP A 52 20.08 27.59 -12.85
C ASP A 52 19.83 29.04 -13.32
N ALA A 53 18.68 29.62 -12.98
CA ALA A 53 18.35 30.99 -13.32
C ALA A 53 19.05 31.99 -12.38
N GLU A 54 19.52 33.10 -12.93
CA GLU A 54 20.02 34.21 -12.12
C GLU A 54 18.89 34.87 -11.31
N THR A 55 19.23 35.50 -10.20
CA THR A 55 18.25 36.09 -9.25
C THR A 55 17.21 37.01 -9.92
N ASN A 56 17.63 37.83 -10.88
CA ASN A 56 16.72 38.74 -11.57
C ASN A 56 15.77 37.99 -12.52
N GLU A 57 16.27 37.01 -13.26
CA GLU A 57 15.45 36.15 -14.12
C GLU A 57 14.44 35.37 -13.25
N PHE A 58 14.89 34.79 -12.14
CA PHE A 58 14.02 34.08 -11.21
C PHE A 58 12.94 35.01 -10.64
N LEU A 59 13.28 36.24 -10.25
CA LEU A 59 12.30 37.19 -9.75
C LEU A 59 11.25 37.54 -10.81
N ASP A 60 11.65 37.71 -12.07
CA ASP A 60 10.71 37.99 -13.17
C ASP A 60 9.80 36.80 -13.47
N ILE A 61 10.34 35.58 -13.44
CA ILE A 61 9.57 34.34 -13.57
C ILE A 61 8.57 34.22 -12.42
N ALA A 62 9.00 34.48 -11.19
CA ALA A 62 8.16 34.41 -10.01
C ALA A 62 7.03 35.44 -10.04
N ARG A 63 7.29 36.67 -10.50
CA ARG A 63 6.25 37.70 -10.67
C ARG A 63 5.18 37.30 -11.67
N ARG A 64 5.58 36.83 -12.86
CA ARG A 64 4.62 36.37 -13.87
C ARG A 64 3.87 35.13 -13.44
N SER A 65 4.54 34.20 -12.74
CA SER A 65 3.88 33.02 -12.17
C SER A 65 2.87 33.41 -11.08
N LEU A 66 3.20 34.40 -10.24
CA LEU A 66 2.30 34.92 -9.21
C LEU A 66 1.02 35.51 -9.81
N GLU A 67 1.12 36.26 -10.91
CA GLU A 67 -0.06 36.78 -11.62
C GLU A 67 -1.00 35.66 -12.08
N ILE A 68 -0.45 34.54 -12.55
CA ILE A 68 -1.22 33.36 -12.93
C ILE A 68 -1.86 32.73 -11.68
N CYS A 69 -1.07 32.46 -10.63
CA CYS A 69 -1.56 31.89 -9.38
C CYS A 69 -2.68 32.74 -8.73
N ASP A 70 -2.52 34.07 -8.72
CA ASP A 70 -3.50 35.02 -8.17
C ASP A 70 -4.83 34.98 -8.93
N ARG A 71 -4.83 34.75 -10.26
CA ARG A 71 -6.06 34.60 -11.06
C ARG A 71 -6.90 33.39 -10.64
N TYR A 72 -6.25 32.31 -10.22
CA TYR A 72 -6.91 31.07 -9.80
C TYR A 72 -7.05 30.94 -8.27
N GLY A 73 -6.56 31.92 -7.51
CA GLY A 73 -6.60 31.90 -6.04
C GLY A 73 -5.70 30.83 -5.42
N VAL A 74 -4.63 30.43 -6.12
CA VAL A 74 -3.73 29.36 -5.67
C VAL A 74 -2.52 29.96 -4.94
N PRO A 75 -2.24 29.57 -3.68
CA PRO A 75 -1.05 29.99 -2.96
C PRO A 75 0.25 29.67 -3.69
N MET A 76 1.20 30.60 -3.65
CA MET A 76 2.52 30.46 -4.29
C MET A 76 3.65 30.51 -3.25
N LEU A 77 4.65 29.66 -3.42
CA LEU A 77 5.89 29.65 -2.65
C LEU A 77 7.11 29.76 -3.58
N ILE A 78 8.23 30.20 -3.00
CA ILE A 78 9.56 30.16 -3.61
C ILE A 78 10.36 29.02 -2.98
N ASN A 79 11.07 28.26 -3.81
CA ASN A 79 12.00 27.23 -3.35
C ASN A 79 13.38 27.84 -3.02
N ASP A 80 13.90 27.57 -1.82
CA ASP A 80 15.23 27.82 -1.25
C ASP A 80 15.70 29.31 -1.22
N ASN A 81 15.29 30.15 -2.16
CA ASN A 81 15.79 31.50 -2.34
C ASN A 81 15.00 32.54 -1.51
N LEU A 82 15.50 32.79 -0.29
CA LEU A 82 14.93 33.77 0.64
C LEU A 82 14.87 35.20 0.05
N SER A 83 15.90 35.65 -0.69
CA SER A 83 15.95 37.00 -1.24
C SER A 83 14.87 37.25 -2.30
N VAL A 84 14.62 36.27 -3.18
CA VAL A 84 13.52 36.33 -4.15
C VAL A 84 12.17 36.34 -3.43
N CYS A 85 11.98 35.49 -2.42
CA CYS A 85 10.74 35.47 -1.62
C CYS A 85 10.45 36.83 -0.95
N LEU A 86 11.45 37.45 -0.33
CA LEU A 86 11.31 38.76 0.33
C LEU A 86 11.03 39.91 -0.66
N SER A 87 11.41 39.74 -1.93
CA SER A 87 11.15 40.72 -3.00
C SER A 87 9.72 40.64 -3.56
N LEU A 88 8.93 39.66 -3.11
CA LEU A 88 7.54 39.42 -3.49
C LEU A 88 6.57 39.78 -2.34
N PRO A 89 5.27 39.97 -2.61
CA PRO A 89 4.27 40.27 -1.57
C PRO A 89 4.22 39.25 -0.42
N GLU A 90 3.75 39.68 0.75
CA GLU A 90 3.71 38.84 1.98
C GLU A 90 2.86 37.57 1.86
N ARG A 91 1.94 37.49 0.89
CA ARG A 91 1.22 36.25 0.55
C ARG A 91 2.08 35.17 -0.12
N VAL A 92 3.31 35.47 -0.52
CA VAL A 92 4.22 34.48 -1.12
C VAL A 92 5.06 33.83 -0.03
N GLY A 93 4.97 32.50 0.05
CA GLY A 93 5.71 31.69 1.02
C GLY A 93 7.12 31.30 0.58
N LEU A 94 7.82 30.60 1.47
CA LEU A 94 9.13 30.01 1.24
C LEU A 94 9.08 28.51 1.58
N HIS A 95 9.75 27.68 0.80
CA HIS A 95 10.10 26.32 1.18
C HIS A 95 11.62 26.19 1.19
N ILE A 96 12.18 25.57 2.24
CA ILE A 96 13.61 25.37 2.38
C ILE A 96 13.96 23.90 2.62
N GLY A 97 15.15 23.53 2.18
CA GLY A 97 15.83 22.28 2.51
C GLY A 97 16.57 22.33 3.85
N GLN A 98 17.21 21.20 4.16
CA GLN A 98 18.00 21.00 5.38
C GLN A 98 19.42 21.61 5.30
N GLU A 99 19.88 21.92 4.09
CA GLU A 99 21.20 22.50 3.82
C GLU A 99 21.14 24.01 3.62
N ASP A 100 19.93 24.58 3.63
CA ASP A 100 19.68 26.01 3.47
C ASP A 100 19.75 26.73 4.83
N ILE A 101 19.26 27.98 4.86
CA ILE A 101 19.15 28.75 6.10
C ILE A 101 18.37 27.97 7.18
N PRO A 102 18.82 27.95 8.44
CA PRO A 102 18.08 27.29 9.52
C PRO A 102 16.64 27.81 9.64
N VAL A 103 15.68 26.90 9.83
CA VAL A 103 14.24 27.22 9.82
C VAL A 103 13.85 28.29 10.85
N ALA A 104 14.47 28.28 12.03
CA ALA A 104 14.25 29.30 13.05
C ALA A 104 14.69 30.70 12.59
N GLU A 105 15.79 30.78 11.86
CA GLU A 105 16.30 32.06 11.33
C GLU A 105 15.48 32.53 10.13
N ALA A 106 15.08 31.60 9.25
CA ALA A 106 14.15 31.90 8.16
C ALA A 106 12.83 32.48 8.70
N ARG A 107 12.26 31.85 9.73
CA ARG A 107 11.04 32.36 10.40
C ARG A 107 11.26 33.75 10.99
N ARG A 108 12.40 34.00 11.65
CA ARG A 108 12.74 35.32 12.22
C ARG A 108 12.75 36.42 11.16
N ILE A 109 13.24 36.12 9.96
CA ILE A 109 13.33 37.09 8.84
C ILE A 109 11.98 37.26 8.14
N LEU A 110 11.25 36.17 7.90
CA LEU A 110 9.97 36.16 7.18
C LEU A 110 8.80 36.71 8.01
N GLY A 111 8.91 36.64 9.34
CA GLY A 111 7.80 36.91 10.26
C GLY A 111 6.77 35.78 10.29
N ASP A 112 5.72 35.99 11.08
CA ASP A 112 4.72 34.93 11.37
C ASP A 112 3.64 34.79 10.29
N LYS A 113 3.57 35.73 9.34
CA LYS A 113 2.50 35.78 8.33
C LYS A 113 2.81 35.03 7.05
N ARG A 114 4.09 34.89 6.69
CA ARG A 114 4.48 34.15 5.49
C ARG A 114 4.43 32.65 5.75
N LEU A 115 3.98 31.90 4.76
CA LEU A 115 4.02 30.45 4.80
C LEU A 115 5.47 29.96 4.69
N LEU A 116 5.91 29.07 5.58
CA LEU A 116 7.25 28.48 5.61
C LEU A 116 7.17 26.95 5.65
N GLY A 117 7.70 26.30 4.62
CA GLY A 117 7.85 24.85 4.55
C GLY A 117 9.27 24.38 4.80
N ILE A 118 9.43 23.18 5.34
CA ILE A 118 10.73 22.52 5.53
C ILE A 118 10.72 21.11 4.92
N SER A 119 11.78 20.74 4.21
CA SER A 119 12.00 19.35 3.77
C SER A 119 12.44 18.46 4.94
N VAL A 120 11.84 17.28 5.08
CA VAL A 120 12.16 16.29 6.14
C VAL A 120 12.42 14.92 5.52
N LYS A 121 13.55 14.31 5.89
CA LYS A 121 14.02 13.02 5.36
C LYS A 121 14.19 11.94 6.43
N THR A 122 14.17 12.32 7.70
CA THR A 122 14.39 11.42 8.84
C THR A 122 13.40 11.71 9.97
N VAL A 123 13.22 10.75 10.87
CA VAL A 123 12.39 10.91 12.08
C VAL A 123 12.93 12.04 12.95
N GLU A 124 14.25 12.14 13.10
CA GLU A 124 14.88 13.21 13.89
C GLU A 124 14.57 14.60 13.33
N GLN A 125 14.64 14.76 12.01
CA GLN A 125 14.26 16.03 11.36
C GLN A 125 12.77 16.36 11.55
N ALA A 126 11.87 15.37 11.50
CA ALA A 126 10.45 15.59 11.81
C ALA A 126 10.24 16.03 13.25
N ARG A 127 10.96 15.41 14.18
CA ARG A 127 10.93 15.74 15.60
C ARG A 127 11.34 17.20 15.83
N VAL A 128 12.49 17.60 15.29
CA VAL A 128 13.00 18.98 15.38
C VAL A 128 12.00 19.96 14.76
N ALA A 129 11.50 19.68 13.56
CA ALA A 129 10.52 20.54 12.90
C ALA A 129 9.24 20.76 13.74
N ARG A 130 8.76 19.70 14.42
CA ARG A 130 7.60 19.76 15.31
C ARG A 130 7.91 20.51 16.61
N GLU A 131 9.03 20.19 17.27
CA GLU A 131 9.38 20.75 18.58
C GLU A 131 9.73 22.24 18.50
N GLU A 132 10.40 22.69 17.44
CA GLU A 132 10.69 24.11 17.23
C GLU A 132 9.44 24.91 16.85
N GLY A 133 8.47 24.27 16.18
CA GLY A 133 7.20 24.88 15.78
C GLY A 133 7.37 26.09 14.86
N LYS A 134 8.45 26.14 14.06
CA LYS A 134 8.78 27.28 13.18
C LYS A 134 8.29 27.11 11.74
N ALA A 135 8.13 25.88 11.27
CA ALA A 135 7.57 25.57 9.96
C ALA A 135 6.05 25.39 10.04
N ASP A 136 5.34 25.88 9.04
CA ASP A 136 3.89 25.71 8.90
C ASP A 136 3.51 24.35 8.31
N TYR A 137 4.42 23.72 7.57
CA TYR A 137 4.26 22.36 7.03
C TYR A 137 5.60 21.70 6.70
N ALA A 138 5.58 20.39 6.51
CA ALA A 138 6.75 19.59 6.13
C ALA A 138 6.58 18.88 4.77
N GLY A 139 7.64 18.87 3.96
CA GLY A 139 7.75 18.02 2.77
C GLY A 139 8.50 16.72 3.11
N VAL A 140 7.81 15.59 3.13
CA VAL A 140 8.35 14.28 3.52
C VAL A 140 8.82 13.51 2.28
N GLY A 141 10.12 13.24 2.16
CA GLY A 141 10.65 12.51 1.01
C GLY A 141 12.18 12.49 0.93
N PRO A 142 12.75 11.87 -0.11
CA PRO A 142 12.07 11.34 -1.30
C PRO A 142 11.45 9.95 -1.07
N CYS A 143 10.16 9.78 -1.37
CA CYS A 143 9.45 8.50 -1.22
C CYS A 143 9.90 7.43 -2.23
N TYR A 144 10.29 7.83 -3.44
CA TYR A 144 10.91 6.96 -4.46
C TYR A 144 12.06 7.67 -5.17
N GLY A 145 12.82 6.91 -5.96
CA GLY A 145 13.79 7.47 -6.89
C GLY A 145 13.13 8.43 -7.88
N THR A 146 13.82 9.51 -8.23
CA THR A 146 13.34 10.51 -9.18
C THR A 146 14.48 11.06 -10.01
N LEU A 147 14.22 11.30 -11.30
CA LEU A 147 15.15 11.98 -12.20
C LEU A 147 15.04 13.52 -12.10
N SER A 148 14.02 14.04 -11.41
CA SER A 148 13.78 15.50 -11.28
C SER A 148 14.77 16.21 -10.35
N LYS A 149 15.60 15.46 -9.60
CA LYS A 149 16.70 16.01 -8.81
C LYS A 149 17.94 15.13 -9.03
N ALA A 150 18.98 15.71 -9.64
CA ALA A 150 20.27 15.06 -9.78
C ALA A 150 20.79 14.59 -8.41
N GLY A 151 21.27 13.33 -8.33
CA GLY A 151 21.91 12.78 -7.12
C GLY A 151 20.99 12.12 -6.08
N ILE A 152 19.70 11.90 -6.38
CA ILE A 152 18.85 10.97 -5.59
C ILE A 152 19.12 9.55 -6.09
N THR A 153 20.00 8.85 -5.37
CA THR A 153 20.32 7.44 -5.53
C THR A 153 19.34 6.59 -4.71
N GLU A 154 19.17 5.30 -5.03
CA GLU A 154 18.19 4.41 -4.37
C GLU A 154 18.40 4.32 -2.84
N ASP A 155 19.63 4.48 -2.35
CA ASP A 155 19.98 4.50 -0.92
C ASP A 155 19.42 5.71 -0.15
N LYS A 156 18.95 6.76 -0.84
CA LYS A 156 18.35 7.95 -0.22
C LYS A 156 16.83 7.92 -0.20
N VAL A 157 16.22 6.86 -0.75
CA VAL A 157 14.77 6.69 -0.82
C VAL A 157 14.24 6.15 0.51
N ILE A 158 13.22 6.81 1.06
CA ILE A 158 12.64 6.40 2.34
C ILE A 158 11.54 5.34 2.21
N GLY A 159 10.94 5.19 1.01
CA GLY A 159 9.83 4.27 0.78
C GLY A 159 8.57 4.63 1.58
N CYS A 160 7.58 3.75 1.54
CA CYS A 160 6.33 3.93 2.29
C CYS A 160 6.59 3.80 3.80
N SER A 161 7.37 2.78 4.22
CA SER A 161 7.64 2.54 5.64
C SER A 161 8.48 3.64 6.30
N GLY A 162 9.47 4.20 5.59
CA GLY A 162 10.22 5.35 6.08
C GLY A 162 9.34 6.59 6.19
N ALA A 163 8.54 6.88 5.16
CA ALA A 163 7.58 7.99 5.19
C ALA A 163 6.58 7.85 6.35
N GLN A 164 6.08 6.64 6.62
CA GLN A 164 5.14 6.38 7.71
C GLN A 164 5.70 6.78 9.08
N ARG A 165 6.96 6.45 9.36
CA ARG A 165 7.62 6.78 10.63
C ARG A 165 7.80 8.30 10.79
N ILE A 166 8.13 8.99 9.70
CA ILE A 166 8.29 10.45 9.69
C ILE A 166 6.93 11.13 9.89
N VAL A 167 5.90 10.70 9.15
CA VAL A 167 4.53 11.22 9.26
C VAL A 167 4.00 11.03 10.67
N ALA A 168 4.22 9.87 11.30
CA ALA A 168 3.82 9.61 12.68
C ALA A 168 4.47 10.60 13.67
N GLU A 169 5.75 10.94 13.48
CA GLU A 169 6.48 11.86 14.34
C GLU A 169 5.98 13.31 14.23
N LEU A 170 5.43 13.69 13.06
CA LEU A 170 4.85 15.02 12.83
C LEU A 170 3.50 15.23 13.53
N ASN A 171 2.98 14.24 14.26
CA ASN A 171 1.85 14.40 15.19
C ASN A 171 2.11 13.66 16.50
N ARG A 172 2.65 14.39 17.49
CA ARG A 172 2.94 13.85 18.82
C ARG A 172 2.80 14.95 19.87
N ASP A 173 2.44 14.56 21.09
CA ASP A 173 2.34 15.43 22.27
C ASP A 173 1.39 16.63 22.08
N GLY A 174 0.33 16.46 21.28
CA GLY A 174 -0.65 17.51 21.00
C GLY A 174 -0.21 18.56 19.97
N ALA A 175 0.97 18.41 19.37
CA ALA A 175 1.45 19.27 18.29
C ALA A 175 1.44 18.50 16.95
N ARG A 176 0.75 19.05 15.95
CA ARG A 176 0.69 18.52 14.58
C ARG A 176 1.28 19.52 13.60
N VAL A 177 2.21 19.06 12.76
CA VAL A 177 2.70 19.78 11.59
C VAL A 177 2.09 19.14 10.33
N PRO A 178 1.30 19.88 9.53
CA PRO A 178 0.82 19.41 8.23
C PRO A 178 1.96 18.91 7.35
N CYS A 179 1.72 17.91 6.50
CA CYS A 179 2.77 17.37 5.66
C CYS A 179 2.29 16.88 4.29
N VAL A 180 3.16 17.05 3.30
CA VAL A 180 3.00 16.48 1.95
C VAL A 180 4.08 15.46 1.68
N LEU A 181 3.73 14.40 0.95
CA LEU A 181 4.70 13.42 0.47
C LEU A 181 5.34 13.93 -0.83
N ILE A 182 6.64 13.73 -1.02
CA ILE A 182 7.35 14.16 -2.23
C ILE A 182 8.39 13.13 -2.68
N GLY A 183 8.73 13.15 -3.98
CA GLY A 183 9.80 12.35 -4.56
C GLY A 183 9.30 11.11 -5.27
N GLY A 184 9.31 11.13 -6.60
CA GLY A 184 8.89 10.01 -7.46
C GLY A 184 7.38 9.70 -7.41
N LEU A 185 6.57 10.64 -6.93
CA LEU A 185 5.12 10.51 -6.91
C LEU A 185 4.51 10.78 -8.29
N ASN A 186 3.59 9.90 -8.69
CA ASN A 186 2.81 9.96 -9.92
C ASN A 186 1.52 9.13 -9.76
N GLN A 187 0.71 9.02 -10.82
CA GLN A 187 -0.56 8.31 -10.83
C GLN A 187 -0.45 6.83 -10.43
N LYS A 188 0.72 6.22 -10.62
CA LYS A 188 0.98 4.81 -10.27
C LYS A 188 1.39 4.64 -8.81
N THR A 189 2.03 5.65 -8.21
CA THR A 189 2.64 5.54 -6.87
C THR A 189 1.89 6.31 -5.79
N ALA A 190 1.18 7.40 -6.14
CA ALA A 190 0.56 8.32 -5.19
C ALA A 190 -0.41 7.62 -4.21
N ALA A 191 -1.32 6.78 -4.72
CA ALA A 191 -2.28 6.07 -3.88
C ALA A 191 -1.60 5.16 -2.86
N ARG A 192 -0.62 4.35 -3.30
CA ARG A 192 0.14 3.45 -2.42
C ARG A 192 0.92 4.21 -1.35
N THR A 193 1.51 5.36 -1.71
CA THR A 193 2.35 6.13 -0.77
C THR A 193 1.53 6.91 0.22
N LEU A 194 0.46 7.58 -0.19
CA LEU A 194 -0.49 8.22 0.74
C LEU A 194 -0.96 7.22 1.78
N PHE A 195 -1.39 6.06 1.28
CA PHE A 195 -1.88 4.98 2.11
C PHE A 195 -0.76 4.42 3.04
N GLY A 196 0.41 4.11 2.48
CA GLY A 196 1.54 3.52 3.20
C GLY A 196 2.21 4.42 4.22
N ALA A 197 2.24 5.73 3.94
CA ALA A 197 2.79 6.72 4.85
C ALA A 197 1.81 7.12 5.96
N THR A 198 0.55 6.66 5.90
CA THR A 198 -0.39 6.88 7.00
C THR A 198 -0.01 5.99 8.18
N SER A 199 -0.01 6.53 9.39
CA SER A 199 0.22 5.83 10.65
C SER A 199 -1.06 5.79 11.50
N ALA A 200 -1.00 5.20 12.70
CA ALA A 200 -2.11 5.23 13.65
C ALA A 200 -2.37 6.63 14.22
N THR A 201 -1.36 7.51 14.24
CA THR A 201 -1.42 8.83 14.87
C THR A 201 -1.51 9.97 13.87
N ASN A 202 -1.05 9.79 12.63
CA ASN A 202 -1.03 10.85 11.62
C ASN A 202 -1.17 10.33 10.18
N ALA A 203 -1.62 11.23 9.30
CA ALA A 203 -1.79 11.02 7.88
C ALA A 203 -1.24 12.22 7.10
N PRO A 204 -0.67 12.01 5.90
CA PRO A 204 -0.30 13.09 4.99
C PRO A 204 -1.51 13.91 4.52
N ASP A 205 -1.34 15.22 4.40
CA ASP A 205 -2.35 16.18 3.94
C ASP A 205 -2.46 16.25 2.40
N GLY A 206 -1.48 15.67 1.70
CA GLY A 206 -1.50 15.53 0.25
C GLY A 206 -0.14 15.11 -0.33
N ILE A 207 0.06 15.42 -1.61
CA ILE A 207 1.26 15.07 -2.35
C ILE A 207 1.86 16.28 -3.04
N ALA A 208 3.18 16.31 -3.12
CA ALA A 208 3.94 17.23 -3.95
C ALA A 208 4.56 16.51 -5.16
N VAL A 209 4.40 17.09 -6.34
CA VAL A 209 4.80 16.51 -7.62
C VAL A 209 5.50 17.52 -8.52
N ILE A 210 6.42 17.02 -9.36
CA ILE A 210 7.10 17.81 -10.39
C ILE A 210 6.75 17.21 -11.77
N SER A 211 7.51 16.20 -12.20
CA SER A 211 7.43 15.64 -13.55
C SER A 211 6.08 14.98 -13.88
N ALA A 212 5.34 14.51 -12.87
CA ALA A 212 4.04 13.88 -13.08
C ALA A 212 2.99 14.83 -13.70
N ILE A 213 3.18 16.15 -13.54
CA ILE A 213 2.37 17.20 -14.17
C ILE A 213 3.19 17.95 -15.22
N VAL A 214 4.37 18.45 -14.85
CA VAL A 214 5.14 19.37 -15.71
C VAL A 214 5.62 18.72 -17.01
N SER A 215 5.92 17.42 -17.00
CA SER A 215 6.42 16.71 -18.18
C SER A 215 5.32 16.20 -19.12
N ARG A 216 4.07 16.63 -18.91
CA ARG A 216 2.92 16.24 -19.74
C ARG A 216 2.44 17.41 -20.56
N THR A 217 2.06 17.13 -21.81
CA THR A 217 1.42 18.11 -22.69
C THR A 217 -0.03 18.40 -22.29
N ASP A 218 -0.64 17.51 -21.51
CA ASP A 218 -1.98 17.59 -20.93
C ASP A 218 -1.92 17.76 -19.39
N SER A 219 -1.24 18.83 -18.95
CA SER A 219 -0.95 19.09 -17.54
C SER A 219 -2.21 19.23 -16.65
N ASP A 220 -3.33 19.68 -17.23
CA ASP A 220 -4.65 19.73 -16.58
C ASP A 220 -5.18 18.33 -16.24
N LYS A 221 -5.14 17.41 -17.19
CA LYS A 221 -5.56 16.00 -16.99
C LYS A 221 -4.65 15.31 -15.99
N ALA A 222 -3.35 15.55 -16.09
CA ALA A 222 -2.37 15.03 -15.13
C ALA A 222 -2.68 15.47 -13.69
N ALA A 223 -3.02 16.74 -13.51
CA ALA A 223 -3.43 17.29 -12.22
C ALA A 223 -4.75 16.68 -11.73
N GLN A 224 -5.75 16.54 -12.62
CA GLN A 224 -7.04 15.91 -12.30
C GLN A 224 -6.87 14.47 -11.80
N GLU A 225 -6.08 13.64 -12.51
CA GLU A 225 -5.83 12.24 -12.12
C GLU A 225 -5.23 12.14 -10.70
N LEU A 226 -4.30 13.04 -10.36
CA LEU A 226 -3.69 13.09 -9.04
C LEU A 226 -4.65 13.63 -7.96
N ALA A 227 -5.42 14.67 -8.30
CA ALA A 227 -6.44 15.22 -7.41
C ALA A 227 -7.52 14.19 -7.07
N ASP A 228 -7.95 13.37 -8.03
CA ASP A 228 -8.92 12.30 -7.80
C ASP A 228 -8.38 11.22 -6.85
N ILE A 229 -7.11 10.86 -6.98
CA ILE A 229 -6.43 9.94 -6.05
C ILE A 229 -6.43 10.53 -4.63
N VAL A 230 -6.01 11.79 -4.47
CA VAL A 230 -5.94 12.45 -3.15
C VAL A 230 -7.33 12.63 -2.56
N ARG A 231 -8.33 13.01 -3.36
CA ARG A 231 -9.73 13.17 -2.92
C ARG A 231 -10.31 11.85 -2.44
N THR A 232 -10.08 10.77 -3.20
CA THR A 232 -10.51 9.41 -2.80
C THR A 232 -9.85 9.00 -1.48
N TYR A 233 -8.55 9.27 -1.34
CA TYR A 233 -7.81 8.99 -0.11
C TYR A 233 -8.36 9.77 1.09
N LYS A 234 -8.57 11.09 0.94
CA LYS A 234 -9.13 11.95 2.00
C LYS A 234 -10.57 11.56 2.37
N ALA A 235 -11.39 11.20 1.39
CA ALA A 235 -12.74 10.69 1.64
C ALA A 235 -12.71 9.39 2.46
N GLY A 236 -11.80 8.47 2.13
CA GLY A 236 -11.57 7.24 2.90
C GLY A 236 -11.12 7.50 4.35
N LEU A 237 -10.26 8.51 4.56
CA LEU A 237 -9.88 8.95 5.91
C LEU A 237 -11.09 9.44 6.71
N ALA A 238 -11.93 10.29 6.11
CA ALA A 238 -13.07 10.91 6.77
C ALA A 238 -14.20 9.92 7.10
N ALA A 239 -14.52 9.02 6.16
CA ALA A 239 -15.58 8.02 6.32
C ALA A 239 -15.35 7.09 7.52
N SER A 240 -14.09 6.93 7.89
CA SER A 240 -13.66 5.93 8.85
C SER A 240 -13.23 6.54 10.20
N ALA A 241 -13.36 7.86 10.36
CA ALA A 241 -13.27 8.54 11.66
C ALA A 241 -14.62 8.42 12.40
N THR A 242 -14.74 7.46 13.33
CA THR A 242 -15.95 7.29 14.16
C THR A 242 -16.00 8.33 15.30
N PRO A 243 -17.20 8.78 15.75
CA PRO A 243 -17.33 9.81 16.79
C PRO A 243 -16.80 9.41 18.19
N THR A 244 -16.49 8.13 18.41
CA THR A 244 -16.12 7.56 19.72
C THR A 244 -14.62 7.35 19.91
N SER A 245 -13.77 7.51 18.88
CA SER A 245 -12.32 7.41 19.05
C SER A 245 -11.72 8.76 19.39
N THR A 246 -11.51 9.03 20.67
CA THR A 246 -10.87 10.27 21.13
C THR A 246 -9.38 10.36 20.81
N HIS A 247 -8.74 9.27 20.34
CA HIS A 247 -7.34 9.28 19.90
C HIS A 247 -7.05 8.26 18.77
N GLY A 248 -7.02 8.70 17.50
CA GLY A 248 -6.28 8.00 16.43
C GLY A 248 -6.95 7.88 15.05
N ILE A 249 -6.11 7.83 14.00
CA ILE A 249 -6.46 7.57 12.58
C ILE A 249 -6.57 6.04 12.33
N ALA A 250 -6.39 5.21 13.37
CA ALA A 250 -6.40 3.76 13.27
C ALA A 250 -7.69 3.18 12.68
N SER A 251 -8.85 3.76 13.03
CA SER A 251 -10.16 3.37 12.49
C SER A 251 -10.31 3.71 11.01
N ALA A 252 -9.54 4.69 10.51
CA ALA A 252 -9.71 5.24 9.18
C ALA A 252 -9.59 4.19 8.05
N PHE A 253 -8.93 3.10 8.40
CA PHE A 253 -8.59 2.07 7.46
C PHE A 253 -8.74 0.64 7.98
N ALA A 254 -9.22 0.40 9.20
CA ALA A 254 -9.64 -0.96 9.56
C ALA A 254 -10.68 -1.46 8.54
N LEU A 255 -10.64 -2.74 8.15
CA LEU A 255 -11.85 -3.35 7.57
C LEU A 255 -12.96 -3.08 8.58
N PRO A 256 -14.15 -2.58 8.18
CA PRO A 256 -15.21 -2.32 9.12
C PRO A 256 -15.50 -3.61 9.87
N SER A 257 -15.00 -3.71 11.10
CA SER A 257 -15.22 -4.88 11.93
C SER A 257 -16.67 -4.78 12.36
N PRO A 258 -17.53 -5.74 12.01
CA PRO A 258 -18.80 -5.82 12.69
C PRO A 258 -18.51 -6.18 14.16
N SER A 259 -19.56 -6.14 14.98
CA SER A 259 -19.54 -6.57 16.38
C SER A 259 -18.69 -7.83 16.58
N PRO A 260 -17.98 -7.99 17.71
CA PRO A 260 -17.12 -9.15 17.93
C PRO A 260 -17.84 -10.44 17.59
N HIS A 261 -17.38 -11.09 16.52
CA HIS A 261 -17.95 -12.33 16.02
C HIS A 261 -17.26 -13.51 16.68
N ASP A 262 -18.04 -14.55 16.98
CA ASP A 262 -17.51 -15.80 17.49
C ASP A 262 -17.02 -16.71 16.34
N ALA A 263 -16.41 -17.83 16.71
CA ALA A 263 -15.94 -18.81 15.74
C ALA A 263 -17.09 -19.38 14.86
N SER A 264 -18.32 -19.46 15.39
CA SER A 264 -19.47 -20.01 14.67
C SER A 264 -19.87 -19.12 13.49
N HIS A 265 -19.85 -17.81 13.69
CA HIS A 265 -20.06 -16.83 12.64
C HIS A 265 -19.07 -17.03 11.48
N TYR A 266 -17.77 -17.05 11.78
CA TYR A 266 -16.73 -17.20 10.75
C TYR A 266 -16.81 -18.54 10.01
N LYS A 267 -17.13 -19.64 10.71
CA LYS A 267 -17.37 -20.95 10.05
C LYS A 267 -18.53 -20.86 9.06
N THR A 268 -19.66 -20.27 9.49
CA THR A 268 -20.85 -20.14 8.67
C THR A 268 -20.62 -19.23 7.47
N ALA A 269 -19.95 -18.09 7.67
CA ALA A 269 -19.59 -17.16 6.61
C ALA A 269 -18.65 -17.81 5.58
N ALA A 270 -17.64 -18.55 6.05
CA ALA A 270 -16.71 -19.25 5.16
C ALA A 270 -17.39 -20.37 4.36
N ALA A 271 -18.31 -21.12 4.97
CA ALA A 271 -19.11 -22.14 4.31
C ALA A 271 -20.04 -21.56 3.24
N ASN A 272 -20.75 -20.46 3.56
CA ASN A 272 -21.60 -19.75 2.60
C ASN A 272 -20.80 -19.19 1.43
N LEU A 273 -19.61 -18.62 1.70
CA LEU A 273 -18.74 -18.12 0.65
C LEU A 273 -18.22 -19.26 -0.25
N LEU A 274 -17.87 -20.42 0.33
CA LEU A 274 -17.48 -21.59 -0.46
C LEU A 274 -18.63 -22.06 -1.36
N ALA A 275 -19.85 -22.15 -0.82
CA ALA A 275 -21.03 -22.51 -1.60
C ALA A 275 -21.26 -21.54 -2.77
N PHE A 276 -21.15 -20.23 -2.52
CA PHE A 276 -21.22 -19.21 -3.57
C PHE A 276 -20.10 -19.37 -4.61
N HIS A 277 -18.86 -19.53 -4.17
CA HIS A 277 -17.68 -19.66 -5.03
C HIS A 277 -17.77 -20.86 -5.99
N ARG A 278 -18.39 -21.96 -5.54
CA ARG A 278 -18.62 -23.15 -6.36
C ARG A 278 -19.78 -23.02 -7.34
N GLN A 279 -20.63 -21.99 -7.24
CA GLN A 279 -21.72 -21.78 -8.18
C GLN A 279 -21.18 -21.28 -9.53
N ALA A 280 -21.43 -22.05 -10.59
CA ALA A 280 -20.93 -21.78 -11.94
C ALA A 280 -21.45 -20.46 -12.55
N ALA A 281 -22.47 -19.83 -11.98
CA ALA A 281 -23.11 -18.62 -12.51
C ALA A 281 -22.20 -17.39 -12.58
N HIS A 282 -21.11 -17.36 -11.78
CA HIS A 282 -20.17 -16.23 -11.75
C HIS A 282 -18.82 -16.54 -12.41
N GLY A 283 -18.65 -17.75 -12.93
CA GLY A 283 -17.41 -18.24 -13.52
C GLY A 283 -16.26 -18.35 -12.51
N PRO A 284 -15.22 -19.15 -12.82
CA PRO A 284 -14.05 -19.24 -11.95
C PRO A 284 -13.28 -17.91 -11.98
N PRO A 285 -12.89 -17.32 -10.83
CA PRO A 285 -12.05 -16.14 -10.83
C PRO A 285 -10.67 -16.45 -11.44
N LEU A 286 -10.17 -15.53 -12.25
CA LEU A 286 -8.83 -15.62 -12.83
C LEU A 286 -7.77 -15.24 -11.78
N ILE A 287 -6.83 -16.12 -11.48
CA ILE A 287 -5.76 -15.90 -10.50
C ILE A 287 -4.44 -15.84 -11.23
N GLN A 288 -3.85 -14.64 -11.28
CA GLN A 288 -2.48 -14.47 -11.77
C GLN A 288 -1.52 -14.86 -10.66
N ALA A 289 -0.62 -15.79 -10.92
CA ALA A 289 0.42 -16.18 -9.97
C ALA A 289 1.80 -16.02 -10.60
N ILE A 290 2.57 -15.06 -10.09
CA ILE A 290 4.00 -14.93 -10.35
C ILE A 290 4.71 -15.72 -9.25
N THR A 291 5.07 -16.97 -9.55
CA THR A 291 5.55 -17.93 -8.56
C THR A 291 6.80 -18.66 -9.04
N SER A 292 7.38 -19.48 -8.17
CA SER A 292 8.54 -20.30 -8.50
C SER A 292 8.21 -21.36 -9.56
N HIS A 293 9.19 -21.70 -10.40
CA HIS A 293 9.03 -22.79 -11.36
C HIS A 293 8.71 -24.13 -10.67
N VAL A 294 9.23 -24.33 -9.44
CA VAL A 294 9.04 -25.54 -8.63
C VAL A 294 7.58 -25.73 -8.20
N SER A 295 6.89 -24.64 -7.83
CA SER A 295 5.51 -24.69 -7.32
C SER A 295 4.44 -24.39 -8.37
N SER A 296 4.81 -23.86 -9.54
CA SER A 296 3.89 -23.41 -10.59
C SER A 296 2.79 -24.43 -10.96
N THR A 297 3.15 -25.68 -11.23
CA THR A 297 2.19 -26.73 -11.62
C THR A 297 1.25 -27.09 -10.48
N MET A 298 1.77 -27.24 -9.25
CA MET A 298 0.94 -27.53 -8.08
C MET A 298 -0.01 -26.38 -7.78
N SER A 299 0.49 -25.14 -7.82
CA SER A 299 -0.30 -23.92 -7.68
C SER A 299 -1.42 -23.84 -8.72
N ALA A 300 -1.14 -24.15 -10.00
CA ALA A 300 -2.15 -24.18 -11.05
C ALA A 300 -3.24 -25.23 -10.77
N ASN A 301 -2.82 -26.46 -10.44
CA ASN A 301 -3.74 -27.57 -10.22
C ASN A 301 -4.63 -27.35 -8.99
N LEU A 302 -4.07 -26.82 -7.88
CA LEU A 302 -4.89 -26.51 -6.71
C LEU A 302 -5.81 -25.29 -6.93
N ALA A 303 -5.43 -24.34 -7.79
CA ALA A 303 -6.36 -23.29 -8.22
C ALA A 303 -7.57 -23.88 -8.94
N LEU A 304 -7.32 -24.76 -9.92
CA LEU A 304 -8.37 -25.45 -10.68
C LEU A 304 -9.25 -26.32 -9.77
N ALA A 305 -8.63 -27.10 -8.88
CA ALA A 305 -9.34 -27.90 -7.90
C ALA A 305 -10.20 -27.02 -6.99
N PHE A 306 -9.76 -25.81 -6.66
CA PHE A 306 -10.53 -24.85 -5.89
C PHE A 306 -11.42 -23.94 -6.77
N SER A 307 -11.88 -24.40 -7.95
CA SER A 307 -12.79 -23.65 -8.84
C SER A 307 -12.31 -22.25 -9.25
N ALA A 308 -11.00 -22.09 -9.44
CA ALA A 308 -10.38 -20.88 -9.98
C ALA A 308 -9.65 -21.17 -11.30
N SER A 309 -9.38 -20.12 -12.09
CA SER A 309 -8.64 -20.22 -13.36
C SER A 309 -7.23 -19.65 -13.18
N PRO A 310 -6.16 -20.44 -13.21
CA PRO A 310 -4.80 -19.93 -13.02
C PRO A 310 -4.20 -19.35 -14.31
N ILE A 311 -3.41 -18.28 -14.16
CA ILE A 311 -2.46 -17.82 -15.19
C ILE A 311 -1.09 -17.56 -14.56
N MET A 312 -0.03 -18.17 -15.10
CA MET A 312 1.32 -18.18 -14.52
C MET A 312 2.25 -17.18 -15.23
N SER A 313 1.73 -15.99 -15.58
CA SER A 313 2.50 -14.98 -16.30
C SER A 313 3.23 -14.02 -15.38
N HIS A 314 4.50 -13.81 -15.69
CA HIS A 314 5.40 -12.83 -15.07
C HIS A 314 5.83 -11.72 -16.05
N GLU A 315 5.18 -11.62 -17.21
CA GLU A 315 5.56 -10.65 -18.24
C GLU A 315 5.04 -9.25 -17.89
N ALA A 316 5.96 -8.30 -17.72
CA ALA A 316 5.61 -6.93 -17.35
C ALA A 316 4.74 -6.22 -18.41
N ALA A 317 4.88 -6.61 -19.68
CA ALA A 317 4.18 -5.98 -20.81
C ALA A 317 2.66 -6.22 -20.79
N GLU A 318 2.20 -7.39 -20.33
CA GLU A 318 0.77 -7.74 -20.31
C GLU A 318 0.10 -7.52 -18.93
N ALA A 319 0.88 -7.10 -17.92
CA ALA A 319 0.37 -6.86 -16.57
C ALA A 319 -0.83 -5.90 -16.53
N ALA A 320 -0.80 -4.85 -17.37
CA ALA A 320 -1.90 -3.89 -17.46
C ALA A 320 -3.19 -4.54 -17.99
N ASP A 321 -3.08 -5.41 -19.00
CA ASP A 321 -4.23 -6.06 -19.64
C ASP A 321 -4.81 -7.14 -18.74
N LEU A 322 -3.96 -7.99 -18.15
CA LEU A 322 -4.38 -9.01 -17.19
C LEU A 322 -5.09 -8.42 -15.98
N SER A 323 -4.64 -7.26 -15.50
CA SER A 323 -5.22 -6.60 -14.32
C SER A 323 -6.69 -6.18 -14.47
N LEU A 324 -7.20 -6.09 -15.71
CA LEU A 324 -8.61 -5.80 -15.95
C LEU A 324 -9.50 -7.00 -15.64
N ALA A 325 -9.04 -8.20 -16.01
CA ALA A 325 -9.80 -9.45 -15.91
C ALA A 325 -9.51 -10.26 -14.63
N LEU A 326 -8.34 -10.09 -14.01
CA LEU A 326 -7.95 -10.90 -12.87
C LEU A 326 -8.87 -10.71 -11.65
N GLY A 327 -9.16 -11.80 -10.96
CA GLY A 327 -9.84 -11.85 -9.68
C GLY A 327 -8.88 -11.56 -8.52
N ALA A 328 -7.64 -12.07 -8.57
CA ALA A 328 -6.58 -11.77 -7.59
C ALA A 328 -5.18 -12.06 -8.17
N LEU A 329 -4.16 -11.44 -7.57
CA LEU A 329 -2.75 -11.59 -7.91
C LEU A 329 -1.99 -12.25 -6.75
N VAL A 330 -1.14 -13.22 -7.07
CA VAL A 330 -0.19 -13.83 -6.13
C VAL A 330 1.23 -13.45 -6.56
N LEU A 331 1.95 -12.79 -5.67
CA LEU A 331 3.36 -12.47 -5.78
C LEU A 331 4.14 -13.41 -4.87
N ASN A 332 4.80 -14.41 -5.44
CA ASN A 332 5.61 -15.38 -4.72
C ASN A 332 7.08 -15.24 -5.13
N ILE A 333 7.94 -14.93 -4.17
CA ILE A 333 9.36 -14.64 -4.44
C ILE A 333 10.24 -15.91 -4.45
N GLY A 334 9.69 -17.11 -4.64
CA GLY A 334 10.46 -18.35 -4.62
C GLY A 334 11.57 -18.35 -5.68
N THR A 335 11.26 -17.90 -6.90
CA THR A 335 12.23 -17.67 -7.97
C THR A 335 12.26 -16.19 -8.36
N ILE A 336 13.40 -15.53 -8.17
CA ILE A 336 13.54 -14.07 -8.30
C ILE A 336 14.50 -13.73 -9.46
N SER A 337 14.09 -14.04 -10.70
CA SER A 337 14.83 -13.55 -11.88
C SER A 337 14.60 -12.04 -12.06
N PRO A 338 15.47 -11.32 -12.82
CA PRO A 338 15.21 -9.93 -13.18
C PRO A 338 13.84 -9.72 -13.83
N ALA A 339 13.49 -10.54 -14.83
CA ALA A 339 12.19 -10.48 -15.50
C ALA A 339 11.02 -10.72 -14.53
N ALA A 340 11.15 -11.69 -13.61
CA ALA A 340 10.11 -11.94 -12.61
C ALA A 340 9.93 -10.74 -11.67
N ARG A 341 11.02 -10.08 -11.24
CA ARG A 341 10.92 -8.87 -10.40
C ARG A 341 10.22 -7.73 -11.13
N ASP A 342 10.57 -7.49 -12.39
CA ASP A 342 9.93 -6.45 -13.21
C ASP A 342 8.44 -6.75 -13.41
N GLY A 343 8.13 -8.01 -13.67
CA GLY A 343 6.76 -8.53 -13.72
C GLY A 343 5.98 -8.32 -12.42
N MET A 344 6.56 -8.67 -11.27
CA MET A 344 5.93 -8.48 -9.95
C MET A 344 5.62 -7.01 -9.69
N HIS A 345 6.54 -6.10 -10.02
CA HIS A 345 6.31 -4.67 -9.88
C HIS A 345 5.20 -4.18 -10.80
N ALA A 346 5.24 -4.55 -12.08
CA ALA A 346 4.21 -4.14 -13.05
C ALA A 346 2.83 -4.69 -12.69
N ALA A 347 2.73 -5.98 -12.38
CA ALA A 347 1.50 -6.66 -11.99
C ALA A 347 0.93 -6.10 -10.68
N GLY A 348 1.78 -5.89 -9.66
CA GLY A 348 1.35 -5.31 -8.38
C GLY A 348 0.79 -3.89 -8.54
N THR A 349 1.46 -3.03 -9.33
CA THR A 349 0.95 -1.70 -9.66
C THR A 349 -0.38 -1.76 -10.43
N ALA A 350 -0.48 -2.64 -11.43
CA ALA A 350 -1.68 -2.77 -12.24
C ALA A 350 -2.87 -3.34 -11.43
N ALA A 351 -2.63 -4.33 -10.57
CA ALA A 351 -3.60 -4.88 -9.64
C ALA A 351 -4.14 -3.83 -8.67
N ASN A 352 -3.26 -3.04 -8.04
CA ASN A 352 -3.66 -1.92 -7.17
C ASN A 352 -4.54 -0.90 -7.91
N ARG A 353 -4.14 -0.50 -9.12
CA ARG A 353 -4.88 0.47 -9.94
C ARG A 353 -6.30 -0.02 -10.23
N ASN A 354 -6.44 -1.32 -10.49
CA ASN A 354 -7.71 -1.98 -10.75
C ASN A 354 -8.36 -2.58 -9.50
N ARG A 355 -7.84 -2.21 -8.31
CA ARG A 355 -8.38 -2.56 -7.00
C ARG A 355 -8.56 -4.07 -6.80
N LYS A 356 -7.56 -4.84 -7.21
CA LYS A 356 -7.56 -6.31 -7.17
C LYS A 356 -6.76 -6.84 -5.96
N PRO A 357 -7.24 -7.90 -5.28
CA PRO A 357 -6.51 -8.53 -4.17
C PRO A 357 -5.11 -8.94 -4.56
N VAL A 358 -4.14 -8.62 -3.71
CA VAL A 358 -2.74 -9.03 -3.87
C VAL A 358 -2.31 -9.86 -2.66
N VAL A 359 -1.90 -11.11 -2.90
CA VAL A 359 -1.27 -11.97 -1.91
C VAL A 359 0.25 -11.92 -2.11
N LEU A 360 0.99 -11.58 -1.06
CA LEU A 360 2.46 -11.68 -1.05
C LEU A 360 2.88 -12.93 -0.26
N ASP A 361 3.61 -13.82 -0.91
CA ASP A 361 4.25 -15.00 -0.33
C ASP A 361 5.78 -14.78 -0.38
N PRO A 362 6.39 -14.27 0.70
CA PRO A 362 7.79 -13.85 0.75
C PRO A 362 8.69 -15.06 0.99
N VAL A 363 8.59 -16.10 0.14
CA VAL A 363 9.31 -17.37 0.28
C VAL A 363 10.80 -17.13 0.55
N GLY A 364 11.28 -17.59 1.70
CA GLY A 364 12.66 -17.39 2.15
C GLY A 364 13.06 -15.92 2.32
N GLY A 365 12.11 -15.01 2.52
CA GLY A 365 12.29 -13.56 2.57
C GLY A 365 13.36 -13.11 3.56
N GLY A 366 13.52 -13.85 4.66
CA GLY A 366 14.56 -13.61 5.67
C GLY A 366 15.92 -14.23 5.37
N ALA A 367 16.04 -15.12 4.39
CA ALA A 367 17.22 -15.96 4.18
C ALA A 367 18.45 -15.19 3.66
N THR A 368 18.25 -14.15 2.84
CA THR A 368 19.35 -13.34 2.29
C THR A 368 18.98 -11.86 2.24
N GLN A 369 20.00 -10.99 2.22
CA GLN A 369 19.76 -9.54 2.08
C GLN A 369 19.01 -9.20 0.80
N PHE A 370 19.38 -9.84 -0.32
CA PHE A 370 18.69 -9.71 -1.60
C PHE A 370 17.19 -10.01 -1.51
N ARG A 371 16.80 -11.11 -0.84
CA ARG A 371 15.39 -11.47 -0.65
C ARG A 371 14.66 -10.45 0.23
N ARG A 372 15.29 -9.98 1.31
CA ARG A 372 14.73 -8.92 2.18
C ARG A 372 14.49 -7.62 1.40
N ASP A 373 15.42 -7.23 0.55
CA ASP A 373 15.29 -6.00 -0.25
C ASP A 373 14.19 -6.12 -1.31
N VAL A 374 14.01 -7.29 -1.91
CA VAL A 374 12.89 -7.56 -2.83
C VAL A 374 11.54 -7.48 -2.11
N VAL A 375 11.41 -8.11 -0.94
CA VAL A 375 10.17 -8.00 -0.13
C VAL A 375 9.87 -6.55 0.22
N ARG A 376 10.87 -5.79 0.67
CA ARG A 376 10.72 -4.36 0.98
C ARG A 376 10.26 -3.57 -0.24
N ALA A 377 10.90 -3.77 -1.40
CA ALA A 377 10.54 -3.08 -2.64
C ALA A 377 9.11 -3.41 -3.11
N LEU A 378 8.65 -4.65 -2.93
CA LEU A 378 7.28 -5.04 -3.24
C LEU A 378 6.28 -4.37 -2.28
N LEU A 379 6.54 -4.42 -0.97
CA LEU A 379 5.69 -3.76 0.03
C LEU A 379 5.64 -2.24 -0.18
N ASP A 380 6.74 -1.60 -0.60
CA ASP A 380 6.77 -0.17 -0.87
C ASP A 380 5.95 0.23 -2.12
N ARG A 381 5.92 -0.61 -3.15
CA ARG A 381 5.29 -0.28 -4.45
C ARG A 381 3.88 -0.85 -4.61
N THR A 382 3.56 -1.91 -3.89
CA THR A 382 2.31 -2.66 -4.01
C THR A 382 1.61 -2.68 -2.66
N GLN A 383 0.29 -2.53 -2.67
CA GLN A 383 -0.48 -2.61 -1.44
C GLN A 383 -0.97 -4.03 -1.34
N VAL A 384 -0.32 -4.78 -0.47
CA VAL A 384 -0.63 -6.17 -0.26
C VAL A 384 -1.96 -6.25 0.48
N THR A 385 -2.86 -7.12 0.00
CA THR A 385 -4.11 -7.44 0.69
C THR A 385 -3.87 -8.47 1.77
N LEU A 386 -3.05 -9.48 1.50
CA LEU A 386 -2.69 -10.52 2.44
C LEU A 386 -1.20 -10.88 2.34
N LEU A 387 -0.49 -10.79 3.46
CA LEU A 387 0.87 -11.27 3.63
C LEU A 387 0.83 -12.68 4.23
N LYS A 388 1.21 -13.69 3.44
CA LYS A 388 1.27 -15.09 3.88
C LYS A 388 2.71 -15.50 4.10
N GLY A 389 3.04 -16.12 5.22
CA GLY A 389 4.37 -16.70 5.41
C GLY A 389 4.43 -17.67 6.58
N ASN A 390 5.54 -18.39 6.67
CA ASN A 390 5.86 -19.14 7.89
C ASN A 390 6.44 -18.22 8.98
N ALA A 391 6.69 -18.77 10.17
CA ALA A 391 7.18 -18.01 11.32
C ALA A 391 8.49 -17.26 11.03
N ALA A 392 9.45 -17.88 10.35
CA ALA A 392 10.74 -17.25 10.06
C ALA A 392 10.62 -16.10 9.05
N GLU A 393 9.78 -16.28 8.03
CA GLU A 393 9.53 -15.27 7.01
C GLU A 393 8.83 -14.04 7.58
N LEU A 394 7.75 -14.24 8.34
CA LEU A 394 6.99 -13.14 8.92
C LEU A 394 7.75 -12.44 10.06
N ALA A 395 8.51 -13.17 10.88
CA ALA A 395 9.39 -12.58 11.89
C ALA A 395 10.46 -11.68 11.25
N SER A 396 11.03 -12.08 10.11
CA SER A 396 11.98 -11.24 9.38
C SER A 396 11.35 -9.94 8.88
N ILE A 397 10.10 -9.97 8.43
CA ILE A 397 9.39 -8.76 7.94
C ILE A 397 8.96 -7.87 9.12
N ALA A 398 8.58 -8.49 10.23
CA ALA A 398 8.25 -7.80 11.48
C ALA A 398 9.47 -7.17 12.18
N GLY A 399 10.69 -7.43 11.71
CA GLY A 399 11.92 -6.95 12.35
C GLY A 399 12.26 -7.71 13.64
N ARG A 400 11.74 -8.92 13.81
CA ARG A 400 11.97 -9.84 14.95
C ARG A 400 12.76 -11.07 14.52
N ALA A 401 13.71 -10.90 13.62
CA ALA A 401 14.49 -12.00 13.04
C ALA A 401 15.31 -12.80 14.07
N ASP A 402 15.55 -12.21 15.24
CA ASP A 402 16.30 -12.82 16.35
C ASP A 402 15.50 -13.93 17.07
N GLU A 403 14.18 -13.97 16.92
CA GLU A 403 13.30 -14.94 17.60
C GLU A 403 13.16 -16.28 16.85
N VAL A 404 13.34 -16.29 15.53
CA VAL A 404 13.18 -17.48 14.69
C VAL A 404 14.23 -17.50 13.57
N SER A 405 15.14 -18.47 13.62
CA SER A 405 16.15 -18.65 12.56
C SER A 405 15.53 -19.29 11.32
N SER A 406 15.79 -18.73 10.13
CA SER A 406 15.47 -19.37 8.85
C SER A 406 16.58 -20.35 8.43
N ARG A 407 16.20 -21.52 7.92
CA ARG A 407 17.08 -22.43 7.17
C ARG A 407 16.52 -22.61 5.75
N GLY A 408 16.79 -21.65 4.86
CA GLY A 408 16.29 -21.70 3.49
C GLY A 408 14.78 -21.44 3.39
N VAL A 409 14.07 -22.28 2.65
CA VAL A 409 12.61 -22.18 2.40
C VAL A 409 11.77 -23.16 3.23
N ASP A 410 12.42 -24.04 3.98
CA ASP A 410 11.76 -24.97 4.87
C ASP A 410 11.26 -24.26 6.14
N SER A 411 10.21 -24.80 6.76
CA SER A 411 9.73 -24.33 8.06
C SER A 411 10.88 -24.42 9.08
N GLY A 412 11.44 -23.26 9.45
CA GLY A 412 12.60 -23.19 10.35
C GLY A 412 12.34 -23.79 11.74
N SER A 413 13.41 -24.09 12.47
CA SER A 413 13.34 -24.52 13.86
C SER A 413 13.18 -23.31 14.80
N GLY A 414 12.09 -23.24 15.55
CA GLY A 414 11.80 -22.19 16.54
C GLY A 414 10.30 -22.05 16.79
N GLN A 415 9.91 -21.57 17.97
CA GLN A 415 8.53 -21.18 18.30
C GLN A 415 8.50 -19.69 18.60
N LEU A 416 7.57 -18.98 17.98
CA LEU A 416 7.26 -17.61 18.36
C LEU A 416 6.70 -17.61 19.79
N SER A 417 7.24 -16.73 20.64
CA SER A 417 6.78 -16.58 22.03
C SER A 417 5.37 -15.99 22.11
N ASP A 418 5.04 -15.07 21.19
CA ASP A 418 3.74 -14.45 21.05
C ASP A 418 3.36 -14.33 19.56
N PRO A 419 2.87 -15.43 18.95
CA PRO A 419 2.45 -15.42 17.55
C PRO A 419 1.28 -14.47 17.31
N VAL A 420 0.35 -14.35 18.27
CA VAL A 420 -0.86 -13.52 18.18
C VAL A 420 -0.50 -12.03 18.12
N GLY A 421 0.30 -11.55 19.07
CA GLY A 421 0.74 -10.16 19.08
C GLY A 421 1.61 -9.81 17.87
N MET A 422 2.46 -10.74 17.41
CA MET A 422 3.28 -10.53 16.22
C MET A 422 2.43 -10.35 14.95
N VAL A 423 1.50 -11.28 14.66
CA VAL A 423 0.68 -11.17 13.44
C VAL A 423 -0.23 -9.94 13.48
N ARG A 424 -0.78 -9.61 14.67
CA ARG A 424 -1.62 -8.42 14.85
C ARG A 424 -0.85 -7.14 14.59
N ALA A 425 0.32 -6.98 15.19
CA ALA A 425 1.17 -5.81 14.98
C ALA A 425 1.64 -5.70 13.53
N LEU A 426 1.99 -6.82 12.89
CA LEU A 426 2.40 -6.84 11.49
C LEU A 426 1.25 -6.44 10.56
N ALA A 427 0.04 -6.96 10.78
CA ALA A 427 -1.16 -6.61 10.02
C ALA A 427 -1.51 -5.12 10.15
N GLN A 428 -1.41 -4.56 11.36
CA GLN A 428 -1.62 -3.12 11.60
C GLN A 428 -0.56 -2.25 10.93
N LYS A 429 0.71 -2.66 11.00
CA LYS A 429 1.85 -1.93 10.43
C LYS A 429 1.80 -1.89 8.91
N GLU A 430 1.69 -3.05 8.28
CA GLU A 430 1.67 -3.20 6.83
C GLU A 430 0.27 -2.94 6.24
N ARG A 431 -0.73 -2.79 7.11
CA ARG A 431 -2.12 -2.51 6.78
C ARG A 431 -2.68 -3.54 5.80
N CYS A 432 -2.55 -4.81 6.16
CA CYS A 432 -3.00 -5.92 5.34
C CYS A 432 -3.46 -7.07 6.24
N LEU A 433 -4.13 -8.07 5.66
CA LEU A 433 -4.31 -9.33 6.35
C LEU A 433 -2.96 -10.02 6.51
N VAL A 434 -2.77 -10.74 7.61
CA VAL A 434 -1.58 -11.58 7.82
C VAL A 434 -2.02 -13.01 8.05
N LEU A 435 -1.42 -13.94 7.29
CA LEU A 435 -1.58 -15.38 7.45
C LEU A 435 -0.22 -16.01 7.82
N LEU A 436 -0.07 -16.34 9.09
CA LEU A 436 1.05 -17.14 9.60
C LEU A 436 0.69 -18.62 9.50
N SER A 437 1.33 -19.35 8.58
CA SER A 437 1.10 -20.78 8.42
C SER A 437 1.99 -21.63 9.33
N GLY A 438 1.48 -22.72 9.88
CA GLY A 438 2.23 -23.62 10.77
C GLY A 438 1.45 -24.85 11.22
N LYS A 439 1.80 -25.38 12.41
CA LYS A 439 0.98 -26.41 13.08
C LYS A 439 -0.39 -25.84 13.48
N THR A 440 -0.37 -24.59 13.94
CA THR A 440 -1.54 -23.75 14.13
C THR A 440 -1.37 -22.58 13.18
N ASP A 441 -2.36 -22.36 12.33
CA ASP A 441 -2.39 -21.21 11.44
C ASP A 441 -3.00 -20.01 12.18
N TYR A 442 -2.48 -18.81 11.94
CA TYR A 442 -3.02 -17.56 12.47
C TYR A 442 -3.37 -16.62 11.32
N LEU A 443 -4.64 -16.24 11.22
CA LEU A 443 -5.16 -15.32 10.22
C LEU A 443 -5.73 -14.09 10.91
N THR A 444 -5.31 -12.89 10.51
CA THR A 444 -5.75 -11.65 11.17
C THR A 444 -5.89 -10.49 10.21
N ASP A 445 -6.81 -9.58 10.53
CA ASP A 445 -6.96 -8.25 9.92
C ASP A 445 -6.28 -7.13 10.71
N GLY A 446 -5.55 -7.48 11.77
CA GLY A 446 -4.94 -6.54 12.71
C GLY A 446 -5.83 -6.18 13.91
N THR A 447 -7.08 -6.64 13.96
CA THR A 447 -8.00 -6.49 15.10
C THR A 447 -8.41 -7.87 15.62
N THR A 448 -9.05 -8.65 14.76
CA THR A 448 -9.46 -10.03 15.01
C THR A 448 -8.33 -10.97 14.65
N VAL A 449 -8.05 -11.94 15.51
CA VAL A 449 -7.11 -13.04 15.22
C VAL A 449 -7.88 -14.35 15.24
N LEU A 450 -7.92 -15.03 14.10
CA LEU A 450 -8.44 -16.37 13.94
C LEU A 450 -7.29 -17.37 14.02
N THR A 451 -7.48 -18.42 14.81
CA THR A 451 -6.60 -19.59 14.82
C THR A 451 -7.25 -20.75 14.10
N SER A 452 -6.47 -21.56 13.38
CA SER A 452 -6.93 -22.82 12.81
C SER A 452 -5.97 -23.95 13.17
N GLU A 453 -6.52 -25.07 13.64
CA GLU A 453 -5.80 -26.32 13.90
C GLU A 453 -6.12 -27.40 12.85
N ASN A 454 -6.63 -26.98 11.69
CA ASN A 454 -6.81 -27.88 10.57
C ASN A 454 -5.50 -28.13 9.82
N GLY A 455 -5.42 -29.26 9.13
CA GLY A 455 -4.28 -29.60 8.28
C GLY A 455 -3.66 -30.95 8.61
N HIS A 456 -2.67 -31.35 7.82
CA HIS A 456 -1.97 -32.62 8.02
C HIS A 456 -0.45 -32.47 7.80
N PRO A 457 0.41 -33.17 8.58
CA PRO A 457 1.87 -33.11 8.42
C PRO A 457 2.39 -33.44 7.02
N LEU A 458 1.63 -34.21 6.23
CA LEU A 458 1.98 -34.50 4.82
C LEU A 458 2.05 -33.24 3.94
N LEU A 459 1.37 -32.14 4.31
CA LEU A 459 1.54 -30.85 3.64
C LEU A 459 2.99 -30.35 3.72
N GLY A 460 3.68 -30.59 4.84
CA GLY A 460 5.09 -30.26 5.02
C GLY A 460 6.05 -31.24 4.34
N ALA A 461 5.54 -32.37 3.82
CA ALA A 461 6.34 -33.41 3.17
C ALA A 461 6.28 -33.34 1.64
N ILE A 462 5.56 -32.36 1.07
CA ILE A 462 5.48 -32.11 -0.38
C ILE A 462 5.98 -30.70 -0.69
N THR A 463 6.63 -30.54 -1.84
CA THR A 463 7.09 -29.22 -2.27
C THR A 463 5.93 -28.35 -2.73
N GLY A 464 5.98 -27.04 -2.46
CA GLY A 464 5.03 -26.08 -3.00
C GLY A 464 3.66 -26.02 -2.33
N SER A 465 3.38 -26.82 -1.28
CA SER A 465 2.11 -26.76 -0.53
C SER A 465 1.83 -25.35 0.02
N GLY A 466 2.83 -24.73 0.65
CA GLY A 466 2.72 -23.35 1.15
C GLY A 466 2.49 -22.33 0.04
N CYS A 467 3.07 -22.52 -1.14
CA CYS A 467 2.85 -21.65 -2.30
C CYS A 467 1.45 -21.84 -2.89
N ALA A 468 0.97 -23.09 -2.94
CA ALA A 468 -0.36 -23.41 -3.42
C ALA A 468 -1.46 -22.89 -2.47
N LEU A 469 -1.20 -22.87 -1.16
CA LEU A 469 -2.05 -22.16 -0.18
C LEU A 469 -2.18 -20.67 -0.51
N GLY A 470 -1.12 -20.03 -0.99
CA GLY A 470 -1.20 -18.64 -1.46
C GLY A 470 -2.21 -18.45 -2.58
N VAL A 471 -2.37 -19.45 -3.46
CA VAL A 471 -3.30 -19.42 -4.59
C VAL A 471 -4.73 -19.72 -4.15
N THR A 472 -4.96 -20.69 -3.25
CA THR A 472 -6.31 -20.98 -2.74
C THR A 472 -6.85 -19.81 -1.90
N VAL A 473 -5.99 -19.17 -1.10
CA VAL A 473 -6.33 -17.95 -0.36
C VAL A 473 -6.63 -16.78 -1.31
N ALA A 474 -5.83 -16.58 -2.36
CA ALA A 474 -6.12 -15.55 -3.37
C ALA A 474 -7.46 -15.79 -4.08
N ALA A 475 -7.79 -17.04 -4.40
CA ALA A 475 -9.08 -17.41 -4.97
C ALA A 475 -10.24 -17.15 -4.00
N GLY A 476 -10.07 -17.42 -2.70
CA GLY A 476 -11.05 -17.07 -1.67
C GLY A 476 -11.27 -15.57 -1.51
N LEU A 477 -10.20 -14.76 -1.58
CA LEU A 477 -10.30 -13.29 -1.63
C LEU A 477 -11.08 -12.82 -2.87
N ALA A 478 -10.77 -13.38 -4.04
CA ALA A 478 -11.49 -13.08 -5.27
C ALA A 478 -12.98 -13.47 -5.18
N ALA A 479 -13.30 -14.60 -4.54
CA ALA A 479 -14.66 -15.04 -4.29
C ALA A 479 -15.44 -14.04 -3.43
N ALA A 480 -14.83 -13.51 -2.36
CA ALA A 480 -15.43 -12.50 -1.50
C ALA A 480 -15.75 -11.21 -2.29
N CYS A 481 -14.83 -10.77 -3.16
CA CYS A 481 -15.07 -9.65 -4.05
C CYS A 481 -16.20 -9.93 -5.06
N ASN A 482 -16.26 -11.14 -5.63
CA ASN A 482 -17.32 -11.54 -6.54
C ASN A 482 -18.70 -11.57 -5.86
N LEU A 483 -18.77 -12.02 -4.60
CA LEU A 483 -20.01 -12.03 -3.83
C LEU A 483 -20.59 -10.63 -3.68
N VAL A 484 -19.78 -9.65 -3.26
CA VAL A 484 -20.23 -8.26 -3.13
C VAL A 484 -20.62 -7.66 -4.48
N ARG A 485 -19.87 -7.97 -5.56
CA ARG A 485 -20.26 -7.54 -6.92
C ARG A 485 -21.61 -8.12 -7.33
N SER A 486 -21.90 -9.36 -6.96
CA SER A 486 -23.18 -10.03 -7.29
C SER A 486 -24.39 -9.38 -6.59
N GLN A 487 -24.16 -8.72 -5.44
CA GLN A 487 -25.17 -8.01 -4.65
C GLN A 487 -25.46 -6.58 -5.16
N GLY A 488 -24.84 -6.15 -6.26
CA GLY A 488 -25.11 -4.85 -6.87
C GLY A 488 -24.44 -3.66 -6.17
N SER A 489 -23.54 -3.89 -5.22
CA SER A 489 -22.79 -2.81 -4.56
C SER A 489 -21.78 -2.18 -5.52
N ALA A 490 -21.81 -0.84 -5.60
CA ALA A 490 -20.83 -0.09 -6.37
C ALA A 490 -19.45 -0.15 -5.72
N ALA A 491 -18.45 0.04 -6.57
CA ALA A 491 -17.05 -0.06 -6.25
C ALA A 491 -16.48 1.23 -5.56
N GLU A 492 -16.54 1.38 -4.20
CA GLU A 492 -15.99 2.52 -3.40
C GLU A 492 -14.89 2.26 -2.32
N SER A 493 -13.73 2.95 -2.38
CA SER A 493 -12.47 2.55 -1.70
C SER A 493 -12.64 2.42 -0.17
N LEU A 494 -12.33 1.25 0.41
CA LEU A 494 -12.39 1.03 1.86
C LEU A 494 -11.02 0.80 2.48
N GLY A 495 -10.64 1.75 3.32
CA GLY A 495 -9.72 1.46 4.39
C GLY A 495 -8.36 0.87 3.97
N ASN A 496 -7.91 -0.20 4.65
CA ASN A 496 -6.50 -0.57 4.76
C ASN A 496 -5.92 -1.19 3.50
N THR A 497 -6.73 -1.51 2.51
CA THR A 497 -6.25 -2.12 1.28
C THR A 497 -6.77 -1.31 0.11
N LEU A 498 -5.97 -1.17 -0.95
CA LEU A 498 -6.42 -0.56 -2.20
C LEU A 498 -7.45 -1.44 -2.94
N VAL A 499 -7.94 -2.50 -2.30
CA VAL A 499 -8.69 -3.60 -2.87
C VAL A 499 -10.11 -3.57 -2.33
N ALA A 500 -10.95 -2.90 -3.11
CA ALA A 500 -12.41 -3.00 -3.19
C ALA A 500 -13.28 -2.95 -1.89
N HIS A 501 -13.97 -1.83 -1.69
CA HIS A 501 -15.41 -1.63 -1.94
C HIS A 501 -16.53 -2.46 -1.30
N GLY A 502 -17.29 -1.81 -0.40
CA GLY A 502 -18.45 -2.38 0.30
C GLY A 502 -18.03 -3.27 1.47
N HIS A 503 -18.95 -3.78 2.28
CA HIS A 503 -18.65 -4.69 3.41
C HIS A 503 -18.11 -6.07 2.95
N VAL A 504 -17.07 -6.09 2.10
CA VAL A 504 -16.35 -7.29 1.67
C VAL A 504 -15.58 -7.81 2.86
N ASP A 505 -15.96 -8.98 3.33
CA ASP A 505 -15.23 -9.68 4.38
C ASP A 505 -14.04 -10.44 3.76
N LEU A 506 -12.95 -9.71 3.53
CA LEU A 506 -11.70 -10.28 3.01
C LEU A 506 -11.08 -11.27 4.01
N LEU A 507 -11.34 -11.11 5.32
CA LEU A 507 -10.91 -12.06 6.34
C LEU A 507 -11.61 -13.41 6.14
N VAL A 508 -12.91 -13.42 5.90
CA VAL A 508 -13.68 -14.61 5.50
C VAL A 508 -13.17 -15.16 4.16
N GLY A 509 -12.89 -14.31 3.17
CA GLY A 509 -12.30 -14.74 1.90
C GLY A 509 -11.00 -15.54 2.07
N ALA A 510 -10.08 -15.00 2.86
CA ALA A 510 -8.82 -15.69 3.18
C ALA A 510 -9.05 -16.96 3.99
N LEU A 511 -9.97 -16.93 4.96
CA LEU A 511 -10.33 -18.07 5.79
C LEU A 511 -10.92 -19.22 4.96
N THR A 512 -11.79 -18.93 3.99
CA THR A 512 -12.38 -19.94 3.11
C THR A 512 -11.32 -20.69 2.31
N GLY A 513 -10.35 -19.97 1.73
CA GLY A 513 -9.25 -20.60 0.99
C GLY A 513 -8.29 -21.42 1.88
N LEU A 514 -8.05 -20.94 3.11
CA LEU A 514 -7.28 -21.66 4.13
C LEU A 514 -7.97 -22.96 4.54
N LEU A 515 -9.22 -22.88 4.99
CA LEU A 515 -10.00 -24.01 5.50
C LEU A 515 -10.24 -25.07 4.43
N ALA A 516 -10.54 -24.66 3.20
CA ALA A 516 -10.74 -25.61 2.10
C ALA A 516 -9.49 -26.48 1.89
N MET A 517 -8.30 -25.88 1.85
CA MET A 517 -7.06 -26.62 1.64
C MET A 517 -6.67 -27.48 2.85
N THR A 518 -6.80 -26.95 4.07
CA THR A 518 -6.41 -27.68 5.28
C THR A 518 -7.38 -28.82 5.60
N ILE A 519 -8.69 -28.64 5.43
CA ILE A 519 -9.68 -29.72 5.56
C ILE A 519 -9.47 -30.77 4.46
N ALA A 520 -9.28 -30.37 3.20
CA ALA A 520 -8.98 -31.29 2.10
C ALA A 520 -7.73 -32.13 2.41
N SER A 521 -6.71 -31.54 3.02
CA SER A 521 -5.50 -32.26 3.41
C SER A 521 -5.75 -33.33 4.48
N GLU A 522 -6.64 -33.07 5.44
CA GLU A 522 -7.04 -34.06 6.45
C GLU A 522 -7.83 -35.21 5.83
N LYS A 523 -8.76 -34.89 4.91
CA LYS A 523 -9.53 -35.90 4.18
C LYS A 523 -8.62 -36.76 3.30
N ALA A 524 -7.71 -36.12 2.56
CA ALA A 524 -6.77 -36.81 1.69
C ALA A 524 -5.88 -37.78 2.47
N ALA A 525 -5.34 -37.35 3.61
CA ALA A 525 -4.50 -38.19 4.46
C ALA A 525 -5.21 -39.43 5.03
N ARG A 526 -6.56 -39.41 5.11
CA ARG A 526 -7.37 -40.53 5.59
C ARG A 526 -7.75 -41.51 4.49
N ARG A 527 -7.53 -41.20 3.22
CA ARG A 527 -7.87 -42.11 2.13
C ARG A 527 -6.95 -43.33 2.15
N ASP A 528 -7.54 -44.51 1.92
CA ASP A 528 -6.80 -45.78 1.94
C ASP A 528 -5.72 -45.87 0.85
N ASP A 529 -5.86 -45.13 -0.25
CA ASP A 529 -4.90 -45.08 -1.35
C ASP A 529 -3.71 -44.14 -1.10
N VAL A 530 -3.73 -43.34 -0.04
CA VAL A 530 -2.60 -42.49 0.36
C VAL A 530 -1.59 -43.28 1.19
N LYS A 531 -0.46 -43.60 0.56
CA LYS A 531 0.66 -44.37 1.16
C LYS A 531 1.88 -43.51 1.53
N GLY A 532 1.83 -42.22 1.22
CA GLY A 532 2.91 -41.28 1.49
C GLY A 532 2.79 -40.00 0.66
N PRO A 533 3.83 -39.13 0.66
CA PRO A 533 3.80 -37.82 0.01
C PRO A 533 3.45 -37.87 -1.49
N GLY A 534 3.95 -38.88 -2.22
CA GLY A 534 3.69 -39.01 -3.65
C GLY A 534 2.20 -39.25 -3.99
N THR A 535 1.55 -40.18 -3.29
CA THR A 535 0.11 -40.46 -3.44
C THR A 535 -0.76 -39.39 -2.78
N PHE A 536 -0.21 -38.61 -1.85
CA PHE A 536 -0.93 -37.54 -1.16
C PHE A 536 -1.22 -36.33 -2.07
N ILE A 537 -0.32 -36.00 -3.02
CA ILE A 537 -0.52 -34.88 -3.95
C ILE A 537 -1.82 -35.00 -4.77
N PRO A 538 -2.05 -36.10 -5.52
CA PRO A 538 -3.30 -36.24 -6.28
C PRO A 538 -4.52 -36.35 -5.36
N ALA A 539 -4.39 -37.05 -4.22
CA ALA A 539 -5.48 -37.13 -3.24
C ALA A 539 -5.88 -35.76 -2.67
N LEU A 540 -4.90 -34.89 -2.35
CA LEU A 540 -5.15 -33.52 -1.91
C LEU A 540 -5.89 -32.72 -2.99
N GLN A 541 -5.50 -32.87 -4.25
CA GLN A 541 -6.15 -32.21 -5.36
C GLN A 541 -7.62 -32.64 -5.50
N ASP A 542 -7.89 -33.95 -5.44
CA ASP A 542 -9.24 -34.50 -5.50
C ASP A 542 -10.11 -34.01 -4.33
N GLU A 543 -9.58 -34.09 -3.10
CA GLU A 543 -10.32 -33.68 -1.91
C GLU A 543 -10.54 -32.16 -1.87
N LEU A 544 -9.61 -31.37 -2.41
CA LEU A 544 -9.81 -29.94 -2.56
C LEU A 544 -10.88 -29.63 -3.61
N ALA A 545 -11.02 -30.45 -4.66
CA ALA A 545 -12.13 -30.33 -5.60
C ALA A 545 -13.47 -30.72 -4.99
N ALA A 546 -13.47 -31.71 -4.09
CA ALA A 546 -14.68 -32.23 -3.45
C ALA A 546 -15.13 -31.46 -2.20
N VAL A 547 -14.26 -30.65 -1.57
CA VAL A 547 -14.60 -29.96 -0.31
C VAL A 547 -15.84 -29.07 -0.45
N SER A 548 -16.81 -29.26 0.43
CA SER A 548 -18.10 -28.57 0.41
C SER A 548 -18.27 -27.59 1.58
N ALA A 549 -19.38 -26.84 1.56
CA ALA A 549 -19.76 -25.97 2.67
C ALA A 549 -20.03 -26.78 3.96
N GLU A 550 -20.65 -27.96 3.83
CA GLU A 550 -20.90 -28.89 4.94
C GLU A 550 -19.59 -29.39 5.55
N ASP A 551 -18.57 -29.66 4.74
CA ASP A 551 -17.24 -30.03 5.25
C ASP A 551 -16.64 -28.90 6.11
N ILE A 552 -16.77 -27.63 5.72
CA ILE A 552 -16.33 -26.50 6.55
C ILE A 552 -17.09 -26.47 7.87
N LEU A 553 -18.42 -26.58 7.85
CA LEU A 553 -19.24 -26.55 9.06
C LEU A 553 -18.89 -27.69 10.03
N GLN A 554 -18.59 -28.87 9.49
CA GLN A 554 -18.31 -30.07 10.27
C GLN A 554 -16.86 -30.13 10.78
N PHE A 555 -15.88 -29.80 9.93
CA PHE A 555 -14.47 -30.10 10.19
C PHE A 555 -13.63 -28.88 10.53
N ALA A 556 -14.13 -27.65 10.38
CA ALA A 556 -13.35 -26.46 10.74
C ALA A 556 -13.08 -26.40 12.26
N LYS A 557 -11.80 -26.37 12.61
CA LYS A 557 -11.25 -26.24 13.96
C LYS A 557 -10.67 -24.85 14.12
N ILE A 558 -11.56 -23.86 14.22
CA ILE A 558 -11.17 -22.45 14.38
C ILE A 558 -11.60 -21.86 15.72
N ASN A 559 -10.79 -20.96 16.25
CA ASN A 559 -11.11 -20.14 17.41
C ASN A 559 -10.82 -18.67 17.13
N VAL A 560 -11.61 -17.78 17.74
CA VAL A 560 -11.35 -16.33 17.75
C VAL A 560 -10.57 -16.03 19.02
N VAL A 561 -9.38 -15.45 18.88
CA VAL A 561 -8.57 -15.04 20.04
C VAL A 561 -9.04 -13.66 20.48
N SER A 562 -9.78 -13.63 21.60
CA SER A 562 -10.10 -12.40 22.32
C SER A 562 -8.81 -11.70 22.75
N SER A 563 -8.80 -10.37 22.66
CA SER A 563 -7.69 -9.50 23.06
C SER A 563 -7.16 -9.82 24.46
#